data_AF-A0A7C9VAX7-F1
#
_entry.id   AF-A0A7C9VAX7-F1
#
_cell.length_a   1.000
_cell.length_b   1.000
_cell.length_c   1.000
_cell.angle_alpha   90.00
_cell.angle_beta   90.00
_cell.angle_gamma   90.00
#
_symmetry.space_group_name_H-M   'P 1'
#
loop_
_entity.id
_entity.type
_entity.pdbx_description
1 polymer ?
#
loop_
_entity_poly.entity_id
_entity_poly.type
_entity_poly.pdbx_seq_one_letter_code
_entity_poly.pdbx_strand_id
1 'polypeptide(L)'
;MRILDERLSGIAALQAGCERIAGTPLPFAYTLLLQRSAYIFCLLLPFGLAFSAGWGTPLFTALIAYSFFGLDALSEELEDPFGTQANDLALDGLCRVCEISVFEALGETPPEMIKPEKYFYS
;
A
#
# COMPACT_ATOMS: atom_id res chain seq x y z
N MET A 1 19.29 -32.74 -11.70
CA MET A 1 19.89 -31.39 -11.81
C MET A 1 18.92 -30.37 -12.41
N ARG A 2 18.20 -30.68 -13.50
CA ARG A 2 17.26 -29.76 -14.17
C ARG A 2 16.12 -29.19 -13.28
N ILE A 3 15.55 -29.99 -12.39
CA ILE A 3 14.46 -29.54 -11.50
C ILE A 3 14.93 -28.46 -10.52
N LEU A 4 16.15 -28.58 -9.99
CA LEU A 4 16.70 -27.59 -9.06
C LEU A 4 16.92 -26.26 -9.78
N ASP A 5 17.46 -26.34 -11.00
CA ASP A 5 17.70 -25.19 -11.88
C ASP A 5 16.40 -24.46 -12.24
N GLU A 6 15.32 -25.20 -12.56
CA GLU A 6 13.98 -24.64 -12.79
C GLU A 6 13.44 -23.92 -11.55
N ARG A 7 13.64 -24.46 -10.33
CA ARG A 7 13.18 -23.83 -9.09
C ARG A 7 13.99 -22.58 -8.73
N LEU A 8 15.31 -22.63 -8.87
CA LEU A 8 16.21 -21.50 -8.66
C LEU A 8 15.88 -20.35 -9.62
N SER A 9 15.69 -20.68 -10.90
CA SER A 9 15.27 -19.69 -11.91
C SER A 9 13.92 -19.06 -11.56
N GLY A 10 12.98 -19.84 -11.01
CA GLY A 10 11.70 -19.31 -10.52
C GLY A 10 11.83 -18.28 -9.40
N ILE A 11 12.68 -18.57 -8.39
CA ILE A 11 12.93 -17.63 -7.29
C ILE A 11 13.62 -16.36 -7.81
N ALA A 12 14.64 -16.50 -8.67
CA ALA A 12 15.33 -15.36 -9.26
C ALA A 12 14.40 -14.46 -10.07
N ALA A 13 13.44 -15.04 -10.80
CA ALA A 13 12.43 -14.28 -11.55
C ALA A 13 11.49 -13.50 -10.62
N LEU A 14 11.07 -14.08 -9.50
CA LEU A 14 10.25 -13.41 -8.49
C LEU A 14 11.02 -12.25 -7.83
N GLN A 15 12.27 -12.48 -7.43
CA GLN A 15 13.14 -11.45 -6.86
C GLN A 15 13.32 -10.27 -7.83
N ALA A 16 13.64 -10.54 -9.09
CA ALA A 16 13.76 -9.50 -10.11
C ALA A 16 12.42 -8.76 -10.33
N GLY A 17 11.28 -9.43 -10.16
CA GLY A 17 9.96 -8.82 -10.15
C GLY A 17 9.79 -7.82 -9.00
N CYS A 18 10.12 -8.22 -7.78
CA CYS A 18 10.08 -7.35 -6.59
C CYS A 18 11.03 -6.15 -6.72
N GLU A 19 12.27 -6.37 -7.19
CA GLU A 19 13.24 -5.30 -7.43
C GLU A 19 12.74 -4.30 -8.49
N ARG A 20 12.03 -4.76 -9.51
CA ARG A 20 11.41 -3.85 -10.49
C ARG A 20 10.29 -3.03 -9.86
N ILE A 21 9.40 -3.64 -9.06
CA ILE A 21 8.31 -2.92 -8.40
C ILE A 21 8.88 -1.87 -7.44
N ALA A 22 9.84 -2.25 -6.60
CA ALA A 22 10.51 -1.34 -5.67
C ALA A 22 11.36 -0.28 -6.40
N GLY A 23 11.99 -0.64 -7.51
CA GLY A 23 12.87 0.21 -8.30
C GLY A 23 12.17 1.13 -9.30
N THR A 24 10.85 1.00 -9.48
CA THR A 24 10.04 1.90 -10.32
C THR A 24 9.11 2.75 -9.45
N PRO A 25 9.65 3.66 -8.62
CA PRO A 25 8.80 4.59 -7.89
C PRO A 25 8.01 5.46 -8.87
N LEU A 26 6.78 5.80 -8.52
CA LEU A 26 5.99 6.73 -9.30
C LEU A 26 6.74 8.07 -9.42
N PRO A 27 6.69 8.73 -10.59
CA PRO A 27 7.38 10.00 -10.76
C PRO A 27 6.90 11.03 -9.73
N PHE A 28 7.81 11.68 -9.00
CA PHE A 28 7.47 12.73 -8.02
C PHE A 28 6.57 13.85 -8.59
N ALA A 29 6.67 14.11 -9.90
CA ALA A 29 5.79 15.06 -10.56
C ALA A 29 4.31 14.62 -10.56
N TYR A 30 4.02 13.32 -10.58
CA TYR A 30 2.68 12.77 -10.58
C TYR A 30 1.98 13.02 -9.23
N THR A 31 2.62 12.64 -8.12
CA THR A 31 2.09 12.85 -6.77
C THR A 31 1.87 14.34 -6.48
N LEU A 32 2.82 15.19 -6.87
CA LEU A 32 2.71 16.64 -6.71
C LEU A 32 1.55 17.24 -7.53
N LEU A 33 1.34 16.77 -8.76
CA LEU A 33 0.23 17.25 -9.61
C LEU A 33 -1.12 16.77 -9.08
N LEU A 34 -1.22 15.51 -8.66
CA LEU A 34 -2.43 14.96 -8.05
C LEU A 34 -2.84 15.78 -6.83
N GLN A 35 -1.92 15.97 -5.90
CA GLN A 35 -2.23 16.69 -4.67
C GLN A 35 -2.62 18.14 -4.94
N ARG A 36 -1.93 18.84 -5.83
CA ARG A 36 -2.32 20.20 -6.27
C ARG A 36 -3.70 20.23 -6.91
N SER A 37 -4.01 19.26 -7.76
CA SER A 37 -5.31 19.17 -8.42
C SER A 37 -6.45 18.88 -7.43
N ALA A 38 -6.21 18.02 -6.43
CA ALA A 38 -7.16 17.71 -5.37
C ALA A 38 -7.46 18.94 -4.50
N TYR A 39 -6.43 19.71 -4.13
CA TYR A 39 -6.60 20.97 -3.40
C TYR A 39 -7.42 21.99 -4.20
N ILE A 40 -7.10 22.20 -5.48
CA ILE A 40 -7.83 23.14 -6.35
C ILE A 40 -9.28 22.68 -6.52
N PHE A 41 -9.51 21.39 -6.72
CA PHE A 41 -10.85 20.83 -6.87
C PHE A 41 -11.69 21.05 -5.60
N CYS A 42 -11.15 20.73 -4.41
CA CYS A 42 -11.84 20.94 -3.13
C CYS A 42 -12.11 22.44 -2.85
N LEU A 43 -11.21 23.33 -3.27
CA LEU A 43 -11.40 24.79 -3.17
C LEU A 43 -12.49 25.33 -4.09
N LEU A 44 -12.62 24.77 -5.30
CA LEU A 44 -13.62 25.20 -6.29
C LEU A 44 -15.02 24.59 -6.03
N LEU A 45 -15.07 23.42 -5.40
CA LEU A 45 -16.30 22.69 -5.08
C LEU A 45 -17.38 23.51 -4.35
N PRO A 46 -17.08 24.30 -3.30
CA PRO A 46 -18.11 25.11 -2.63
C PRO A 46 -18.71 26.18 -3.56
N PHE A 47 -17.94 26.74 -4.49
CA PHE A 47 -18.47 27.71 -5.47
C PHE A 47 -19.40 27.04 -6.49
N GLY A 48 -19.11 25.80 -6.88
CA GLY A 48 -19.97 25.01 -7.75
C GLY A 48 -21.29 24.59 -7.08
N LEU A 49 -21.25 24.26 -5.79
CA LEU A 49 -22.43 23.85 -5.02
C LEU A 49 -23.20 25.02 -4.37
N ALA A 50 -22.65 26.23 -4.33
CA ALA A 50 -23.28 27.37 -3.66
C ALA A 50 -24.70 27.66 -4.18
N PHE A 51 -24.91 27.56 -5.50
CA PHE A 51 -26.21 27.83 -6.12
C PHE A 51 -27.22 26.68 -5.98
N SER A 52 -26.76 25.44 -5.84
CA SER A 52 -27.63 24.26 -5.77
C SER A 52 -27.99 23.87 -4.34
N ALA A 53 -27.04 23.94 -3.41
CA ALA A 53 -27.19 23.46 -2.03
C ALA A 53 -27.35 24.60 -0.99
N GLY A 54 -27.08 25.86 -1.34
CA GLY A 54 -27.26 27.01 -0.46
C GLY A 54 -26.55 26.86 0.89
N TRP A 55 -27.32 26.89 1.99
CA TRP A 55 -26.77 26.70 3.35
C TRP A 55 -26.26 25.27 3.63
N GLY A 56 -26.64 24.29 2.82
CA GLY A 56 -26.12 22.91 2.89
C GLY A 56 -24.75 22.74 2.23
N THR A 57 -24.30 23.70 1.42
CA THR A 57 -23.01 23.67 0.70
C THR A 57 -21.80 23.31 1.58
N PRO A 58 -21.59 23.88 2.79
CA PRO A 58 -20.44 23.51 3.61
C PRO A 58 -20.46 22.03 4.04
N LEU A 59 -21.63 21.46 4.33
CA LEU A 59 -21.76 20.06 4.75
C LEU A 59 -21.41 19.10 3.60
N PHE A 60 -22.01 19.31 2.42
CA PHE A 60 -21.72 18.48 1.25
C PHE A 60 -20.28 18.63 0.77
N THR A 61 -19.74 19.86 0.83
CA THR A 61 -18.35 20.12 0.47
C THR A 61 -17.40 19.42 1.42
N ALA A 62 -17.64 19.48 2.73
CA ALA A 62 -16.82 18.79 3.72
C ALA A 62 -16.84 17.27 3.53
N LEU A 63 -18.01 16.69 3.24
CA LEU A 63 -18.14 15.26 3.00
C LEU A 63 -17.37 14.80 1.76
N ILE A 64 -17.50 15.53 0.64
CA ILE A 64 -16.78 15.19 -0.60
C ILE A 64 -15.27 15.40 -0.42
N ALA A 65 -14.87 16.51 0.20
CA ALA A 65 -13.46 16.79 0.49
C ALA A 65 -12.85 15.69 1.37
N TYR A 66 -13.53 15.28 2.44
CA TYR A 66 -13.09 14.18 3.30
C TYR A 66 -12.86 12.90 2.51
N SER A 67 -13.79 12.51 1.64
CA SER A 67 -13.63 11.32 0.79
C SER A 67 -12.43 11.45 -0.16
N PHE A 68 -12.23 12.59 -0.81
CA PHE A 68 -11.12 12.81 -1.73
C PHE A 68 -9.76 12.81 -1.01
N PHE A 69 -9.64 13.53 0.12
CA PHE A 69 -8.40 13.56 0.90
C PHE A 69 -8.09 12.21 1.55
N GLY A 70 -9.12 11.48 1.99
CA GLY A 70 -8.94 10.12 2.50
C GLY A 70 -8.41 9.16 1.43
N LEU A 71 -8.91 9.28 0.20
CA LEU A 71 -8.40 8.50 -0.93
C LEU A 71 -6.99 8.93 -1.36
N ASP A 72 -6.66 10.22 -1.32
CA ASP A 72 -5.31 10.74 -1.60
C ASP A 72 -4.29 10.16 -0.61
N ALA A 73 -4.59 10.24 0.70
CA ALA A 73 -3.74 9.70 1.75
C ALA A 73 -3.58 8.18 1.67
N LEU A 74 -4.67 7.44 1.40
CA LEU A 74 -4.60 6.00 1.21
C LEU A 74 -3.80 5.62 -0.05
N SER A 75 -3.90 6.42 -1.11
CA SER A 75 -3.13 6.19 -2.33
C SER A 75 -1.63 6.31 -2.05
N GLU A 76 -1.21 7.34 -1.30
CA GLU A 76 0.19 7.56 -0.91
C GLU A 76 0.76 6.38 -0.10
N GLU A 77 -0.01 5.84 0.86
CA GLU A 77 0.42 4.65 1.62
C GLU A 77 0.55 3.40 0.74
N LEU A 78 -0.31 3.25 -0.29
CA LEU A 78 -0.22 2.14 -1.24
C LEU A 78 0.94 2.28 -2.26
N GLU A 79 1.61 3.43 -2.34
CA GLU A 79 2.73 3.63 -3.27
C GLU A 79 4.03 2.92 -2.82
N ASP A 80 4.19 2.64 -1.52
CA ASP A 80 5.37 1.95 -0.96
C ASP A 80 5.02 0.64 -0.23
N PRO A 81 4.56 -0.40 -0.96
CA PRO A 81 4.03 -1.61 -0.33
C PRO A 81 5.07 -2.45 0.42
N PHE A 82 6.37 -2.20 0.22
CA PHE A 82 7.47 -2.91 0.86
C PHE A 82 8.07 -2.16 2.06
N GLY A 83 7.40 -1.10 2.52
CA GLY A 83 7.82 -0.31 3.67
C GLY A 83 7.60 -1.02 5.02
N THR A 84 7.43 -0.20 6.06
CA THR A 84 7.24 -0.64 7.45
C THR A 84 5.99 -0.04 8.10
N GLN A 85 5.13 0.59 7.31
CA GLN A 85 3.86 1.15 7.74
C GLN A 85 2.85 0.03 8.01
N ALA A 86 1.75 0.40 8.67
CA ALA A 86 0.75 -0.57 9.08
C ALA A 86 0.06 -1.23 7.88
N ASN A 87 -0.17 -0.51 6.78
CA ASN A 87 -0.82 -1.08 5.60
C ASN A 87 0.16 -1.71 4.59
N ASP A 88 1.45 -1.79 4.92
CA ASP A 88 2.46 -2.41 4.08
C ASP A 88 2.42 -3.95 4.19
N LEU A 89 3.11 -4.61 3.25
CA LEU A 89 3.24 -6.07 3.25
C LEU A 89 3.94 -6.54 4.53
N ALA A 90 3.35 -7.52 5.22
CA ALA A 90 3.95 -8.17 6.39
C ALA A 90 5.11 -9.12 5.98
N LEU A 91 6.20 -8.56 5.46
CA LEU A 91 7.36 -9.30 4.94
C LEU A 91 7.98 -10.21 6.01
N ASP A 92 8.10 -9.74 7.25
CA ASP A 92 8.62 -10.54 8.36
C ASP A 92 7.75 -11.78 8.61
N GLY A 93 6.43 -11.62 8.54
CA GLY A 93 5.48 -12.72 8.69
C GLY A 93 5.58 -13.73 7.55
N LEU A 94 5.71 -13.26 6.31
CA LEU A 94 5.93 -14.10 5.13
C LEU A 94 7.27 -14.86 5.22
N CYS A 95 8.34 -14.18 5.63
CA CYS A 95 9.64 -14.80 5.87
C CYS A 95 9.56 -15.87 6.96
N ARG A 96 8.84 -15.63 8.06
CA ARG A 96 8.62 -16.63 9.11
C ARG A 96 7.87 -17.86 8.61
N VAL A 97 6.87 -17.69 7.75
CA VAL A 97 6.13 -18.82 7.15
C VAL A 97 7.05 -19.68 6.27
N CYS A 98 7.90 -19.03 5.46
CA CYS A 98 8.91 -19.73 4.66
C CYS A 98 9.92 -20.48 5.55
N GLU A 99 10.38 -19.84 6.64
CA GLU A 99 11.29 -20.43 7.61
C GLU A 99 10.69 -21.68 8.25
N ILE A 100 9.45 -21.60 8.75
CA ILE A 100 8.74 -22.75 9.32
C ILE A 100 8.64 -23.90 8.30
N SER A 101 8.30 -23.60 7.05
CA SER A 101 8.18 -24.62 5.99
C SER A 101 9.50 -25.34 5.71
N VAL A 102 10.63 -24.63 5.79
CA VAL A 102 11.97 -25.21 5.61
C VAL A 102 12.35 -26.08 6.81
N PHE A 103 12.10 -25.61 8.04
CA PHE A 103 12.36 -26.38 9.26
C PHE A 103 11.54 -27.68 9.31
N GLU A 104 10.26 -27.62 8.95
CA GLU A 104 9.40 -28.80 8.84
C GLU A 104 9.94 -29.81 7.81
N ALA A 105 10.41 -29.35 6.66
CA ALA A 105 11.01 -30.21 5.64
C ALA A 105 12.33 -30.86 6.09
N LEU A 106 13.08 -30.20 6.99
CA LEU A 106 14.31 -30.71 7.59
C LEU A 106 14.05 -31.60 8.83
N GLY A 107 12.82 -31.64 9.35
CA GLY A 107 12.49 -32.35 10.59
C GLY A 107 13.04 -31.67 11.84
N GLU A 108 13.39 -30.38 11.75
CA GLU A 108 13.88 -29.57 12.86
C GLU A 108 12.73 -28.87 13.60
N THR A 109 12.99 -28.38 14.81
CA THR A 109 11.98 -27.65 15.58
C THR A 109 11.71 -26.28 14.95
N PRO A 110 10.50 -26.01 14.45
CA PRO A 110 10.22 -24.75 13.77
C PRO A 110 10.23 -23.58 14.76
N PRO A 111 10.63 -22.37 14.32
CA PRO A 111 10.51 -21.16 15.10
C PRO A 111 9.04 -20.80 15.35
N GLU A 112 8.77 -20.06 16.42
CA GLU A 112 7.40 -19.64 16.75
C GLU A 112 6.81 -18.74 15.65
N MET A 113 5.51 -18.86 15.40
CA MET A 113 4.83 -18.00 14.43
C MET A 113 4.79 -16.55 14.94
N ILE A 114 5.16 -15.59 14.08
CA ILE A 114 4.90 -14.17 14.35
C ILE A 114 3.39 -14.00 14.33
N LYS A 115 2.80 -13.73 15.50
CA LYS A 115 1.38 -13.40 15.57
C LYS A 115 1.19 -12.06 14.87
N PRO A 116 0.14 -11.90 14.05
CA PRO A 116 -0.18 -10.58 13.51
C PRO A 116 -0.33 -9.61 14.68
N GLU A 117 0.49 -8.57 14.72
CA GLU A 117 0.25 -7.47 15.67
C GLU A 117 -1.14 -6.92 15.38
N LYS A 118 -1.96 -6.81 16.42
CA LYS A 118 -3.33 -6.32 16.29
C LYS A 118 -3.28 -4.90 15.73
N TYR A 119 -3.73 -4.72 14.50
CA TYR A 119 -3.95 -3.42 13.89
C TYR A 119 -4.87 -2.58 14.79
N PHE A 120 -4.31 -1.58 15.48
CA PHE A 120 -5.07 -0.53 16.12
C PHE A 120 -5.33 0.55 15.06
N TYR A 121 -6.55 0.58 14.54
CA TYR A 121 -7.07 1.80 13.93
C TYR A 121 -7.08 2.87 15.04
N SER A 122 -6.24 3.89 14.93
CA SER A 122 -6.28 5.11 15.74
C SER A 122 -6.13 6.32 14.84
#